data_AF-A0A5J5G3H9-F1
#
_entry.id   AF-A0A5J5G3H9-F1
#
_cell.length_a   1.000
_cell.length_b   1.000
_cell.length_c   1.000
_cell.angle_alpha   90.00
_cell.angle_beta   90.00
_cell.angle_gamma   90.00
#
_symmetry.space_group_name_H-M   'P 1'
#
loop_
_entity.id
_entity.type
_entity.pdbx_description
1 polymer ?
#
loop_
_entity_poly.entity_id
_entity_poly.type
_entity_poly.pdbx_seq_one_letter_code
_entity_poly.pdbx_strand_id
1 'polypeptide(L)'
;MPGFEAPVTVPWEAVQVRSYKFVQFMGETVRDSYRLELWASLADEPKIPCARAAIGYLGWYEDEKLWRLYEHIRRYMEEDGPAIQPGEALRKPKKGRDLAPFPEEVLATLGGPALSKEQVEALAHVPPPPRQARNATRTSFQPPRKR
;
A
#
# COMPACT_ATOMS: atom_id res chain seq x y z
N MET A 1 -23.55 2.69 -15.40
CA MET A 1 -23.24 3.80 -14.49
C MET A 1 -22.12 4.62 -15.11
N PRO A 2 -22.24 5.95 -15.26
CA PRO A 2 -21.13 6.76 -15.74
C PRO A 2 -20.12 6.99 -14.62
N GLY A 3 -18.82 6.80 -14.89
CA GLY A 3 -17.77 7.52 -14.16
C GLY A 3 -16.68 6.73 -13.43
N PHE A 4 -16.71 5.40 -13.39
CA PHE A 4 -15.56 4.62 -12.87
C PHE A 4 -14.81 3.98 -14.03
N GLU A 5 -13.51 4.26 -14.11
CA GLU A 5 -12.62 3.53 -15.00
C GLU A 5 -12.61 2.04 -14.63
N ALA A 6 -12.40 1.18 -15.63
CA ALA A 6 -12.30 -0.25 -15.38
C ALA A 6 -11.12 -0.54 -14.42
N PRO A 7 -11.28 -1.49 -13.47
CA PRO A 7 -10.21 -1.83 -12.55
C PRO A 7 -9.00 -2.35 -13.33
N VAL A 8 -7.84 -1.75 -13.10
CA VAL A 8 -6.56 -2.18 -13.68
C VAL A 8 -5.85 -3.07 -12.67
N THR A 9 -5.53 -4.30 -13.08
CA THR A 9 -4.74 -5.24 -12.27
C THR A 9 -3.34 -5.35 -12.86
N VAL A 10 -2.32 -5.20 -12.03
CA VAL A 10 -0.91 -5.36 -12.41
C VAL A 10 -0.18 -6.27 -11.43
N PRO A 11 0.89 -6.96 -11.86
CA PRO A 11 1.77 -7.68 -10.93
C PRO A 11 2.43 -6.69 -9.95
N TRP A 12 2.63 -7.11 -8.70
CA TRP A 12 3.25 -6.28 -7.66
C TRP A 12 4.65 -5.81 -8.06
N GLU A 13 5.39 -6.65 -8.79
CA GLU A 13 6.74 -6.38 -9.27
C GLU A 13 6.82 -5.21 -10.27
N ALA A 14 5.69 -4.85 -10.88
CA ALA A 14 5.58 -3.68 -11.76
C ALA A 14 5.20 -2.39 -11.01
N VAL A 15 4.95 -2.47 -9.70
CA VAL A 15 4.59 -1.33 -8.85
C VAL A 15 5.86 -0.64 -8.34
N GLN A 16 5.91 0.69 -8.51
CA GLN A 16 6.95 1.55 -7.96
C GLN A 16 6.35 2.45 -6.87
N VAL A 17 7.04 2.58 -5.75
CA VAL A 17 6.71 3.58 -4.72
C VAL A 17 7.38 4.91 -5.04
N ARG A 18 6.65 6.02 -4.87
CA ARG A 18 7.19 7.37 -5.00
C ARG A 18 6.71 8.26 -3.86
N SER A 19 7.63 9.00 -3.27
CA SER A 19 7.30 10.09 -2.34
C SER A 19 7.48 11.45 -3.05
N TYR A 20 6.59 12.37 -2.73
CA TYR A 20 6.61 13.73 -3.24
C TYR A 20 6.59 14.69 -2.07
N LYS A 21 7.51 15.67 -2.09
CA LYS A 21 7.46 16.87 -1.26
C LYS A 21 7.02 18.04 -2.12
N PHE A 22 6.03 18.79 -1.67
CA PHE A 22 5.56 19.98 -2.36
C PHE A 22 5.09 21.04 -1.37
N VAL A 23 5.14 22.30 -1.82
CA VAL A 23 4.64 23.44 -1.05
C VAL A 23 3.15 23.60 -1.34
N GLN A 24 2.34 23.60 -0.29
CA GLN A 24 0.90 23.81 -0.39
C GLN A 24 0.54 25.22 0.11
N PHE A 25 -0.11 25.99 -0.76
CA PHE A 25 -0.71 27.29 -0.43
C PHE A 25 -2.16 27.08 0.01
N MET A 26 -2.47 27.49 1.24
CA MET A 26 -3.80 27.38 1.87
C MET A 26 -4.28 28.79 2.26
N GLY A 27 -4.40 29.68 1.27
CA GLY A 27 -4.67 31.10 1.52
C GLY A 27 -3.44 31.80 2.11
N GLU A 28 -3.54 32.27 3.35
CA GLU A 28 -2.46 32.97 4.06
C GLU A 28 -1.38 32.03 4.63
N THR A 29 -1.63 30.72 4.65
CA THR A 29 -0.68 29.73 5.18
C THR A 29 0.05 28.99 4.07
N VAL A 30 1.38 28.88 4.22
CA VAL A 30 2.25 28.07 3.37
C VAL A 30 2.83 26.94 4.21
N ARG A 31 2.80 25.71 3.69
CA ARG A 31 3.39 24.55 4.38
C ARG A 31 3.99 23.54 3.42
N ASP A 32 5.03 22.86 3.90
CA ASP A 32 5.53 21.65 3.27
C ASP A 32 4.55 20.49 3.48
N SER A 33 4.17 19.87 2.36
CA SER A 33 3.28 18.72 2.31
C SER A 33 3.94 17.55 1.62
N TYR A 34 3.59 16.35 2.06
CA TYR A 34 4.15 15.10 1.57
C TYR A 34 3.03 14.18 1.09
N ARG A 35 3.25 13.51 -0.05
CA ARG A 35 2.36 12.48 -0.58
C ARG A 35 3.15 11.26 -0.97
N LEU A 36 2.58 10.09 -0.68
CA LEU A 36 3.11 8.80 -1.10
C LEU A 36 2.18 8.20 -2.15
N GLU A 37 2.76 7.69 -3.24
CA GLU A 37 2.03 7.12 -4.35
C GLU A 37 2.60 5.76 -4.75
N LEU A 38 1.71 4.87 -5.17
CA LEU A 38 2.02 3.66 -5.90
C LEU A 38 1.79 3.91 -7.39
N TRP A 39 2.79 3.61 -8.20
CA TRP A 39 2.78 3.75 -9.65
C TRP A 39 2.88 2.38 -10.28
N ALA A 40 1.86 2.00 -11.05
CA ALA A 40 1.89 0.83 -11.89
C ALA A 40 2.31 1.22 -13.30
N SER A 41 3.28 0.53 -13.88
CA SER A 41 3.66 0.69 -15.29
C SER A 41 3.35 -0.58 -16.08
N LEU A 42 3.06 -0.44 -17.37
CA LEU A 42 2.95 -1.61 -18.25
C LEU A 42 4.34 -2.19 -18.51
N ALA A 43 4.44 -3.52 -18.62
CA ALA A 43 5.71 -4.21 -18.85
C ALA A 43 6.41 -3.73 -20.13
N ASP A 44 5.62 -3.41 -21.16
CA ASP A 44 6.13 -2.98 -22.46
C ASP A 44 6.52 -1.49 -22.49
N GLU A 45 5.99 -0.69 -21.57
CA GLU A 45 6.22 0.76 -21.50
C GLU A 45 6.47 1.24 -20.05
N PRO A 46 7.65 0.92 -19.46
CA PRO A 46 7.94 1.19 -18.06
C PRO A 46 8.05 2.69 -17.70
N LYS A 47 8.02 3.57 -18.70
CA LYS A 47 8.05 5.03 -18.51
C LYS A 47 6.65 5.65 -18.42
N ILE A 48 5.61 4.92 -18.82
CA ILE A 48 4.23 5.42 -18.85
C ILE A 48 3.45 4.69 -17.75
N PRO A 49 3.06 5.38 -16.67
CA PRO A 49 2.25 4.76 -15.64
C PRO A 49 0.85 4.49 -16.20
N CYS A 50 0.40 3.23 -16.12
CA CYS A 50 -0.95 2.84 -16.48
C CYS A 50 -1.94 3.05 -15.33
N ALA A 51 -1.45 3.08 -14.09
CA ALA A 51 -2.23 3.51 -12.93
C ALA A 51 -1.35 4.22 -11.91
N ARG A 52 -1.96 5.14 -11.17
CA ARG A 52 -1.35 5.82 -10.02
C ARG A 52 -2.37 5.92 -8.89
N ALA A 53 -1.96 5.54 -7.69
CA ALA A 53 -2.82 5.59 -6.51
C ALA A 53 -2.07 6.26 -5.36
N ALA A 54 -2.64 7.32 -4.80
CA ALA A 54 -2.15 7.90 -3.56
C ALA A 54 -2.48 6.96 -2.40
N ILE A 55 -1.50 6.68 -1.54
CA ILE A 55 -1.66 5.82 -0.36
C ILE A 55 -1.42 6.61 0.93
N GLY A 56 -2.19 6.28 1.95
CA GLY A 56 -2.14 6.97 3.24
C GLY A 56 -2.88 8.31 3.24
N TYR A 57 -2.32 9.29 3.93
CA TYR A 57 -2.92 10.62 4.09
C TYR A 57 -1.95 11.69 3.57
N LEU A 58 -2.44 12.90 3.34
CA LEU A 58 -1.55 14.03 3.02
C LEU A 58 -0.73 14.39 4.27
N GLY A 59 0.56 14.03 4.27
CA GLY A 59 1.49 14.32 5.36
C GLY A 59 1.77 15.82 5.44
N TRP A 60 1.72 16.39 6.63
CA TRP A 60 2.19 17.76 6.88
C TRP A 60 3.47 17.67 7.69
N TYR A 61 4.45 18.51 7.35
CA TYR A 61 5.74 18.67 8.03
C TYR A 61 6.70 17.46 7.95
N GLU A 62 6.23 16.21 8.09
CA GLU A 62 7.06 15.00 8.12
C GLU A 62 6.51 13.89 7.21
N ASP A 63 7.41 13.12 6.57
CA ASP A 63 7.08 11.97 5.73
C ASP A 63 7.28 10.61 6.43
N GLU A 64 7.83 10.57 7.65
CA GLU A 64 8.11 9.32 8.38
C GLU A 64 6.90 8.41 8.49
N LYS A 65 5.72 8.96 8.76
CA LYS A 65 4.47 8.20 8.88
C LYS A 65 4.03 7.58 7.55
N LEU A 66 4.36 8.22 6.42
CA LEU A 66 4.12 7.66 5.09
C LEU A 66 5.08 6.50 4.82
N TRP A 67 6.35 6.65 5.16
CA TRP A 67 7.33 5.57 5.01
C TRP A 67 7.05 4.38 5.94
N ARG A 68 6.56 4.63 7.16
CA ARG A 68 6.07 3.56 8.05
C ARG A 68 4.90 2.79 7.45
N LEU A 69 3.97 3.48 6.79
CA LEU A 69 2.87 2.83 6.06
C LEU A 69 3.43 2.00 4.88
N TYR A 70 4.38 2.54 4.13
CA TYR A 70 5.01 1.80 3.05
C TYR A 70 5.71 0.53 3.54
N GLU A 71 6.50 0.62 4.62
CA GLU A 71 7.17 -0.54 5.20
C GLU A 71 6.18 -1.63 5.65
N HIS A 72 5.03 -1.23 6.19
CA HIS A 72 3.96 -2.19 6.51
C HIS A 72 3.46 -2.91 5.25
N ILE A 73 3.15 -2.18 4.18
CA ILE A 73 2.70 -2.76 2.90
C ILE A 73 3.78 -3.65 2.30
N ARG A 74 5.03 -3.19 2.24
CA ARG A 74 6.16 -3.91 1.67
C ARG A 74 6.39 -5.23 2.39
N ARG A 75 6.37 -5.24 3.73
CA ARG A 75 6.49 -6.49 4.52
C ARG A 75 5.35 -7.46 4.23
N TYR A 76 4.12 -6.97 4.14
CA TYR A 76 2.96 -7.79 3.81
C TYR A 76 3.06 -8.40 2.41
N MET A 77 3.41 -7.60 1.40
CA MET A 77 3.45 -8.02 0.00
C MET A 77 4.69 -8.84 -0.36
N GLU A 78 5.85 -8.56 0.26
CA GLU A 78 7.15 -9.12 -0.17
C GLU A 78 7.79 -10.08 0.83
N GLU A 79 7.44 -9.97 2.12
CA GLU A 79 8.09 -10.73 3.21
C GLU A 79 7.12 -11.68 3.93
N ASP A 80 5.94 -11.97 3.36
CA ASP A 80 4.86 -12.74 3.99
C ASP A 80 4.54 -12.22 5.41
N GLY A 81 4.70 -10.90 5.59
CA GLY A 81 4.41 -10.23 6.85
C GLY A 81 2.93 -10.34 7.19
N PRO A 82 2.57 -10.32 8.48
CA PRO A 82 1.18 -10.43 8.88
C PRO A 82 0.39 -9.20 8.41
N ALA A 83 -0.88 -9.40 8.07
CA ALA A 83 -1.79 -8.33 7.63
C ALA A 83 -1.92 -7.20 8.66
N ILE A 84 -1.67 -7.51 9.94
CA ILE A 84 -1.55 -6.55 11.04
C ILE A 84 -0.30 -6.88 11.81
N GLN A 85 0.55 -5.89 12.05
CA GLN A 85 1.81 -6.16 12.74
C GLN A 85 1.54 -6.48 14.22
N PRO A 86 2.35 -7.36 14.84
CA PRO A 86 2.19 -7.69 16.25
C PRO A 86 2.19 -6.44 17.12
N GLY A 87 1.15 -6.28 17.94
CA GLY A 87 0.98 -5.14 18.84
C GLY A 87 0.38 -3.87 18.20
N GLU A 88 0.06 -3.88 16.91
CA GLU A 88 -0.77 -2.85 16.30
C GLU A 88 -2.24 -3.04 16.66
N ALA A 89 -2.99 -1.94 16.71
CA ALA A 89 -4.42 -1.96 16.99
C ALA A 89 -5.17 -1.15 15.93
N LEU A 90 -6.41 -1.55 15.66
CA LEU A 90 -7.29 -0.78 14.79
C LEU A 90 -7.44 0.65 15.31
N ARG A 91 -7.35 1.61 14.39
CA ARG A 91 -7.63 3.00 14.70
C ARG A 91 -9.08 3.12 15.18
N LYS A 92 -9.28 3.67 16.38
CA LYS A 92 -10.63 3.95 16.89
C LYS A 92 -11.35 4.90 15.93
N PRO A 93 -12.55 4.57 15.44
CA PRO A 93 -13.33 5.49 14.62
C PRO A 93 -13.59 6.77 15.42
N LYS A 94 -13.53 7.93 14.75
CA LYS A 94 -13.94 9.19 15.39
C LYS A 94 -15.45 9.14 15.59
N LYS A 95 -15.91 9.41 16.82
CA LYS A 95 -17.33 9.45 17.18
C LYS A 95 -18.11 10.35 16.21
N GLY A 96 -19.22 9.84 15.65
CA GLY A 96 -20.06 10.57 14.67
C GLY A 96 -19.56 10.53 13.22
N ARG A 97 -18.62 9.63 12.90
CA ARG A 97 -18.06 9.47 11.54
C ARG A 97 -18.12 8.02 11.07
N ASP A 98 -19.20 7.33 11.43
CA ASP A 98 -19.46 5.98 10.96
C ASP A 98 -19.71 6.04 9.46
N LEU A 99 -18.83 5.39 8.69
CA LEU A 99 -19.02 5.26 7.26
C LEU A 99 -20.18 4.31 7.02
N ALA A 100 -21.06 4.65 6.09
CA ALA A 100 -22.09 3.72 5.66
C ALA A 100 -21.42 2.43 5.13
N PRO A 101 -22.00 1.25 5.41
CA PRO A 101 -21.49 0.01 4.86
C PRO A 101 -21.51 0.09 3.33
N PHE A 102 -20.53 -0.54 2.69
CA PHE A 102 -20.52 -0.66 1.23
C PHE A 102 -21.77 -1.45 0.76
N PRO A 103 -22.29 -1.15 -0.45
CA PRO A 103 -23.36 -1.95 -1.05
C PRO A 103 -22.97 -3.43 -1.15
N GLU A 104 -23.94 -4.32 -1.04
CA GLU A 104 -23.72 -5.78 -1.07
C GLU A 104 -23.06 -6.25 -2.37
N GLU A 105 -23.42 -5.61 -3.49
CA GLU A 105 -22.79 -5.81 -4.81
C GLU A 105 -21.27 -5.59 -4.77
N VAL A 106 -20.83 -4.58 -4.01
CA VAL A 106 -19.40 -4.25 -3.85
C VAL A 106 -18.74 -5.28 -2.94
N LEU A 107 -19.36 -5.62 -1.81
CA LEU A 107 -18.82 -6.62 -0.87
C LEU A 107 -18.66 -8.00 -1.51
N ALA A 108 -19.58 -8.39 -2.41
CA ALA A 108 -19.51 -9.65 -3.15
C ALA A 108 -18.27 -9.74 -4.07
N THR A 109 -17.78 -8.59 -4.56
CA THR A 109 -16.57 -8.52 -5.39
C THR A 109 -15.26 -8.44 -4.60
N LEU A 110 -15.33 -8.05 -3.32
CA LEU A 110 -14.15 -7.75 -2.47
C LEU A 110 -13.64 -8.95 -1.66
N GLY A 111 -14.07 -10.17 -1.97
CA GLY A 111 -13.59 -11.37 -1.29
C GLY A 111 -14.32 -11.71 0.02
N GLY A 112 -15.51 -11.14 0.23
CA GLY A 112 -16.39 -11.50 1.34
C GLY A 112 -16.69 -10.35 2.31
N PRO A 113 -17.41 -10.65 3.41
CA PRO A 113 -17.74 -9.65 4.41
C PRO A 113 -16.49 -9.14 5.13
N ALA A 114 -16.52 -7.88 5.57
CA ALA A 114 -15.47 -7.31 6.40
C ALA A 114 -15.34 -8.08 7.73
N LEU A 115 -14.11 -8.25 8.20
CA LEU A 115 -13.83 -8.87 9.50
C LEU A 115 -14.38 -8.04 10.66
N SER A 116 -14.87 -8.70 11.71
CA SER A 116 -15.25 -8.06 12.97
C SER A 116 -14.01 -7.49 13.67
N LYS A 117 -14.24 -6.53 14.57
CA LYS A 117 -13.15 -5.93 15.36
C LYS A 117 -12.34 -6.99 16.12
N GLU A 118 -13.02 -7.96 16.71
CA GLU A 118 -12.42 -9.05 17.48
C GLU A 118 -11.60 -9.98 16.59
N GLN A 119 -12.09 -10.28 15.39
CA GLN A 119 -11.35 -11.06 14.40
C GLN A 119 -10.07 -10.33 13.96
N VAL A 120 -10.16 -9.01 13.79
CA VAL A 120 -9.02 -8.18 13.42
C VAL A 120 -7.99 -8.08 14.55
N GLU A 121 -8.45 -7.88 15.80
CA GLU A 121 -7.57 -7.85 16.98
C GLU A 121 -6.87 -9.21 17.19
N ALA A 122 -7.55 -10.32 16.93
CA ALA A 122 -6.94 -11.65 17.00
C ALA A 122 -5.75 -11.78 16.02
N LEU A 123 -5.86 -11.23 14.79
CA LEU A 123 -4.77 -11.26 13.81
C LEU A 123 -3.52 -10.51 14.30
N ALA A 124 -3.69 -9.44 15.08
CA ALA A 124 -2.57 -8.68 15.66
C ALA A 124 -1.82 -9.45 16.77
N HIS A 125 -2.39 -10.54 17.28
CA HIS A 125 -1.80 -11.40 18.31
C HIS A 125 -1.23 -12.71 17.74
N VAL A 126 -1.44 -13.00 16.45
CA VAL A 126 -0.85 -14.17 15.80
C VAL A 126 0.64 -13.89 15.54
N PRO A 127 1.57 -14.72 16.03
CA PRO A 127 2.99 -14.57 15.72
C PRO A 127 3.20 -14.74 14.20
N PRO A 128 4.09 -13.94 13.58
CA PRO A 128 4.31 -14.03 12.14
C PRO A 128 4.73 -15.47 11.76
N PRO A 129 4.29 -15.98 10.59
CA PRO A 129 4.72 -17.30 10.14
C PRO A 129 6.25 -17.37 10.09
N PRO A 130 6.86 -18.53 10.36
CA PRO A 130 8.31 -18.68 10.30
C PRO A 130 8.80 -18.29 8.91
N ARG A 131 9.81 -17.43 8.88
CA ARG A 131 10.39 -16.86 7.66
C ARG A 131 10.75 -18.00 6.70
N GLN A 132 9.97 -18.18 5.63
CA GLN A 132 10.32 -19.16 4.62
C GLN A 132 11.62 -18.66 3.97
N ALA A 133 12.69 -19.46 4.09
CA ALA A 133 13.91 -19.20 3.37
C ALA A 133 13.59 -19.30 1.88
N ARG A 134 13.32 -18.16 1.23
CA ARG A 134 13.28 -18.10 -0.23
C ARG A 134 14.64 -18.58 -0.71
N ASN A 135 14.64 -19.76 -1.34
CA ASN A 135 15.80 -20.28 -2.04
C ASN A 135 16.25 -19.20 -3.01
N ALA A 136 17.37 -18.55 -2.69
CA ALA A 136 18.04 -17.64 -3.59
C ALA A 136 18.60 -18.49 -4.73
N THR A 137 17.82 -18.71 -5.77
CA THR A 137 18.36 -19.09 -7.08
C THR A 137 19.08 -17.86 -7.61
N ARG A 138 20.25 -17.62 -7.04
CA ARG A 138 21.21 -16.62 -7.48
C ARG A 138 21.79 -17.16 -8.78
N THR A 139 21.07 -16.95 -9.89
CA THR A 139 21.63 -17.10 -11.22
C THR A 139 22.81 -16.14 -11.30
N SER A 140 24.01 -16.68 -11.19
CA SER A 140 25.25 -15.94 -11.30
C SER A 140 25.35 -15.37 -12.72
N PHE A 141 25.00 -14.11 -12.88
CA PHE A 141 25.32 -13.37 -14.10
C PHE A 141 26.84 -13.11 -14.10
N GLN A 142 27.57 -13.83 -14.95
CA GLN A 142 28.98 -13.55 -15.22
C GLN A 142 29.06 -12.51 -16.35
N PRO A 143 29.74 -11.36 -16.15
CA PRO A 143 29.93 -10.40 -17.23
C PRO A 143 30.89 -10.97 -18.29
N PRO A 144 30.72 -10.58 -19.57
CA PRO A 144 31.54 -11.10 -20.66
C PRO A 144 33.00 -10.65 -20.50
N ARG A 145 33.93 -11.61 -20.57
CA ARG A 145 35.37 -11.34 -20.67
C ARG A 145 35.64 -10.63 -22.00
N LYS A 146 36.14 -9.39 -21.92
CA LYS A 146 36.70 -8.68 -23.07
C LYS A 146 37.84 -9.51 -23.68
N ARG A 147 37.79 -9.71 -24.99
CA ARG A 147 38.95 -10.11 -25.80
C ARG A 147 39.60 -8.86 -26.36
#